data_AF-W0B8S5-F1
#
_entry.id   AF-W0B8S5-F1
#
_cell.length_a   1.000
_cell.length_b   1.000
_cell.length_c   1.000
_cell.angle_alpha   90.00
_cell.angle_beta   90.00
_cell.angle_gamma   90.00
#
_symmetry.space_group_name_H-M   'P 1'
#
loop_
_entity.id
_entity.type
_entity.pdbx_description
1 polymer ?
#
loop_
_entity_poly.entity_id
_entity_poly.type
_entity_poly.pdbx_seq_one_letter_code
_entity_poly.pdbx_strand_id
1 'polypeptide(L)'
;MRRIHWGVFIGLFFSSVVLAANNQTIQPSLNLNQIKMIKGGEALGDDLYFDISILKANQPTQYLRVPKYPLYWPSTELASLKSVPLWSESLKNGQKIILIISLIDQDAKPMNPDDVIGVIRVELHNEHGHLQARWSMPNQKEGPIVSSTGSVQKFELSNNAYGHYEVLLSLDK
;
A
#
# COMPACT_ATOMS: atom_id res chain seq x y z
N MET A 1 64.84 52.81 -11.62
CA MET A 1 63.66 52.24 -12.30
C MET A 1 63.06 51.15 -11.41
N ARG A 2 61.95 51.43 -10.71
CA ARG A 2 61.29 50.49 -9.78
C ARG A 2 60.02 49.96 -10.44
N ARG A 3 59.93 48.64 -10.66
CA ARG A 3 58.75 47.96 -11.18
C ARG A 3 57.72 47.78 -10.06
N ILE A 4 56.50 48.27 -10.28
CA ILE A 4 55.34 48.03 -9.41
C ILE A 4 54.61 46.83 -10.00
N HIS A 5 54.64 45.69 -9.29
CA HIS A 5 53.82 44.53 -9.62
C HIS A 5 52.47 44.69 -8.92
N TRP A 6 51.41 44.92 -9.71
CA TRP A 6 50.05 44.93 -9.20
C TRP A 6 49.54 43.48 -9.22
N GLY A 7 49.45 42.87 -8.05
CA GLY A 7 48.89 41.53 -7.88
C GLY A 7 47.37 41.57 -8.04
N VAL A 8 46.85 40.90 -9.06
CA VAL A 8 45.42 40.67 -9.23
C VAL A 8 45.01 39.50 -8.33
N PHE A 9 44.28 39.80 -7.26
CA PHE A 9 43.58 38.80 -6.45
C PHE A 9 42.33 38.34 -7.21
N ILE A 10 42.39 37.15 -7.82
CA ILE A 10 41.20 36.46 -8.34
C ILE A 10 40.61 35.64 -7.18
N GLY A 11 39.64 36.24 -6.49
CA GLY A 11 38.81 35.54 -5.51
C GLY A 11 37.77 34.69 -6.23
N LEU A 12 38.04 33.40 -6.40
CA LEU A 12 37.04 32.42 -6.81
C LEU A 12 36.06 32.22 -5.65
N PHE A 13 34.93 32.92 -5.70
CA PHE A 13 33.75 32.60 -4.90
C PHE A 13 33.20 31.26 -5.38
N PHE A 14 33.65 30.18 -4.77
CA PHE A 14 32.98 28.88 -4.87
C PHE A 14 31.67 28.98 -4.07
N SER A 15 30.61 29.48 -4.71
CA SER A 15 29.25 29.32 -4.20
C SER A 15 28.91 27.84 -4.26
N SER A 16 29.03 27.14 -3.14
CA SER A 16 28.52 25.80 -2.96
C SER A 16 27.00 25.85 -3.13
N VAL A 17 26.53 25.53 -4.34
CA VAL A 17 25.11 25.21 -4.56
C VAL A 17 24.86 23.90 -3.83
N VAL A 18 24.48 24.02 -2.55
CA VAL A 18 23.92 22.90 -1.81
C VAL A 18 22.57 22.62 -2.47
N LEU A 19 22.53 21.65 -3.40
CA LEU A 19 21.26 21.06 -3.78
C LEU A 19 20.67 20.46 -2.50
N ALA A 20 19.70 21.15 -1.92
CA ALA A 20 18.88 20.60 -0.88
C ALA A 20 18.15 19.40 -1.50
N ALA A 21 18.64 18.19 -1.23
CA ALA A 21 17.89 16.99 -1.52
C ALA A 21 16.52 17.15 -0.84
N ASN A 22 15.46 17.18 -1.66
CA ASN A 22 14.11 17.41 -1.18
C ASN A 22 13.71 16.25 -0.26
N ASN A 23 13.92 16.38 1.06
CA ASN A 23 13.65 15.35 2.06
C ASN A 23 12.16 15.26 2.43
N GLN A 24 11.27 15.53 1.47
CA GLN A 24 9.83 15.50 1.68
C GLN A 24 9.40 14.09 2.04
N THR A 25 8.98 13.93 3.29
CA THR A 25 8.36 12.72 3.81
C THR A 25 6.86 12.88 3.72
N ILE A 26 6.16 11.84 3.28
CA ILE A 26 4.70 11.77 3.20
C ILE A 26 4.19 10.64 4.09
N GLN A 27 2.90 10.58 4.40
CA GLN A 27 2.33 9.54 5.25
C GLN A 27 1.11 8.90 4.58
N PRO A 28 1.33 8.10 3.51
CA PRO A 28 0.23 7.45 2.83
C PRO A 28 -0.60 6.58 3.76
N SER A 29 -1.89 6.47 3.47
CA SER A 29 -2.81 5.56 4.14
C SER A 29 -3.61 4.77 3.11
N LEU A 30 -3.59 3.45 3.26
CA LEU A 30 -4.43 2.51 2.52
C LEU A 30 -5.74 2.33 3.28
N ASN A 31 -6.85 2.60 2.61
CA ASN A 31 -8.18 2.53 3.18
C ASN A 31 -9.07 1.56 2.40
N LEU A 32 -9.83 0.74 3.14
CA LEU A 32 -10.94 -0.04 2.62
C LEU A 32 -12.18 0.85 2.56
N ASN A 33 -12.62 1.18 1.36
CA ASN A 33 -13.83 1.97 1.16
C ASN A 33 -15.08 1.11 1.28
N GLN A 34 -15.04 -0.09 0.68
CA GLN A 34 -16.16 -1.03 0.65
C GLN A 34 -15.64 -2.45 0.43
N ILE A 35 -16.32 -3.42 1.02
CA ILE A 35 -16.23 -4.83 0.64
C ILE A 35 -17.65 -5.38 0.50
N LYS A 36 -17.89 -6.15 -0.56
CA LYS A 36 -19.20 -6.72 -0.85
C LYS A 36 -19.04 -8.13 -1.39
N MET A 37 -19.80 -9.06 -0.82
CA MET A 37 -19.95 -10.40 -1.39
C MET A 37 -20.80 -10.33 -2.67
N ILE A 38 -20.23 -10.78 -3.78
CA ILE A 38 -20.93 -10.98 -5.07
C ILE A 38 -21.56 -12.38 -5.08
N LYS A 39 -20.83 -13.38 -4.62
CA LYS A 39 -21.27 -14.78 -4.52
C LYS A 39 -20.63 -15.43 -3.30
N GLY A 40 -21.43 -16.00 -2.40
CA GLY A 40 -20.92 -16.74 -1.24
C GLY A 40 -20.24 -18.06 -1.63
N GLY A 41 -19.20 -18.43 -0.88
CA GLY A 41 -18.58 -19.75 -0.96
C GLY A 41 -19.36 -20.77 -0.15
N GLU A 42 -19.57 -20.49 1.14
CA GLU A 42 -20.18 -21.42 2.09
C GLU A 42 -21.59 -21.02 2.55
N ALA A 43 -22.35 -22.01 3.04
CA ALA A 43 -23.73 -21.83 3.51
C ALA A 43 -23.83 -21.11 4.87
N LEU A 44 -22.74 -21.07 5.65
CA LEU A 44 -22.71 -20.53 7.02
C LEU A 44 -22.15 -19.10 7.11
N GLY A 45 -21.75 -18.51 5.98
CA GLY A 45 -21.16 -17.19 5.91
C GLY A 45 -19.66 -17.23 6.24
N ASP A 46 -18.91 -16.38 5.55
CA ASP A 46 -17.45 -16.35 5.61
C ASP A 46 -17.01 -15.35 6.70
N ASP A 47 -15.97 -15.67 7.48
CA ASP A 47 -15.41 -14.79 8.51
C ASP A 47 -14.12 -14.17 7.97
N LEU A 48 -14.16 -12.90 7.60
CA LEU A 48 -13.12 -12.32 6.76
C LEU A 48 -12.13 -11.43 7.50
N TYR A 49 -10.88 -11.48 7.07
CA TYR A 49 -9.87 -10.51 7.46
C TYR A 49 -8.89 -10.24 6.32
N PHE A 50 -8.09 -9.19 6.46
CA PHE A 50 -6.96 -8.89 5.60
C PHE A 50 -5.65 -9.21 6.30
N ASP A 51 -4.78 -10.00 5.66
CA ASP A 51 -3.35 -10.04 5.99
C ASP A 51 -2.57 -9.18 4.99
N ILE A 52 -1.73 -8.31 5.51
CA ILE A 52 -0.95 -7.35 4.74
C ILE A 52 0.53 -7.60 5.00
N SER A 53 1.24 -8.05 3.96
CA SER A 53 2.70 -8.12 3.98
C SER A 53 3.29 -6.82 3.45
N ILE A 54 4.22 -6.24 4.21
CA ILE A 54 4.86 -4.96 3.91
C ILE A 54 6.32 -5.23 3.61
N LEU A 55 6.72 -5.04 2.35
CA LEU A 55 8.07 -5.28 1.88
C LEU A 55 8.77 -3.94 1.63
N LYS A 56 9.97 -3.81 2.21
CA LYS A 56 10.84 -2.64 2.09
C LYS A 56 12.23 -3.10 1.72
N ALA A 57 12.96 -2.29 0.96
CA ALA A 57 14.35 -2.60 0.62
C ALA A 57 15.20 -2.69 1.91
N ASN A 58 15.99 -3.76 2.02
CA ASN A 58 16.93 -3.99 3.12
C ASN A 58 16.31 -4.04 4.54
N GLN A 59 15.03 -4.40 4.65
CA GLN A 59 14.37 -4.63 5.94
C GLN A 59 13.61 -5.96 5.93
N PRO A 60 13.47 -6.62 7.10
CA PRO A 60 12.58 -7.78 7.22
C PRO A 60 11.14 -7.45 6.81
N THR A 61 10.46 -8.39 6.18
CA THR A 61 9.03 -8.27 5.88
C THR A 61 8.24 -8.08 7.17
N GLN A 62 7.35 -7.10 7.19
CA GLN A 62 6.43 -6.87 8.30
C GLN A 62 5.04 -7.41 7.91
N TYR A 63 4.29 -7.89 8.89
CA TYR A 63 2.98 -8.49 8.69
C TYR A 63 1.96 -7.78 9.58
N LEU A 64 0.78 -7.50 9.02
CA LEU A 64 -0.33 -6.85 9.70
C LEU A 64 -1.62 -7.57 9.37
N ARG A 65 -2.37 -7.96 10.41
CA ARG A 65 -3.76 -8.42 10.28
C ARG A 65 -4.74 -7.29 10.57
N VAL A 66 -5.80 -7.19 9.76
CA VAL A 66 -6.90 -6.23 9.93
C VAL A 66 -8.23 -6.96 9.74
N PRO A 67 -9.18 -6.88 10.68
CA PRO A 67 -9.15 -6.09 11.92
C PRO A 67 -8.21 -6.66 13.00
N LYS A 68 -7.80 -5.81 13.96
CA LYS A 68 -6.99 -6.23 15.12
C LYS A 68 -7.84 -6.81 16.26
N TYR A 69 -9.08 -6.35 16.40
CA TYR A 69 -10.08 -6.88 17.34
C TYR A 69 -11.49 -6.42 16.93
N PRO A 70 -12.49 -7.32 16.79
CA PRO A 70 -12.31 -8.78 16.68
C PRO A 70 -11.31 -9.13 15.56
N LEU A 71 -10.78 -10.36 15.52
CA LEU A 71 -9.71 -10.72 14.56
C LEU A 71 -10.21 -10.91 13.12
N TYR A 72 -11.52 -10.83 12.91
CA TYR A 72 -12.21 -10.99 11.65
C TYR A 72 -13.52 -10.19 11.67
N TRP A 73 -14.13 -10.01 10.51
CA TRP A 73 -15.48 -9.49 10.33
C TRP A 73 -16.40 -10.60 9.87
N PRO A 74 -17.54 -10.81 10.54
CA PRO A 74 -18.59 -11.67 10.01
C PRO A 74 -19.07 -11.17 8.65
N SER A 75 -19.32 -12.08 7.71
CA SER A 75 -19.85 -11.73 6.37
C SER A 75 -21.10 -10.84 6.40
N THR A 76 -21.94 -11.00 7.42
CA THR A 76 -23.15 -10.20 7.66
C THR A 76 -22.88 -8.73 7.95
N GLU A 77 -21.69 -8.39 8.43
CA GLU A 77 -21.28 -7.03 8.81
C GLU A 77 -20.49 -6.32 7.71
N LEU A 78 -19.98 -7.04 6.70
CA LEU A 78 -19.12 -6.50 5.65
C LEU A 78 -19.73 -5.30 4.92
N ALA A 79 -21.03 -5.36 4.62
CA ALA A 79 -21.74 -4.29 3.91
C ALA A 79 -21.82 -2.97 4.73
N SER A 80 -21.60 -3.04 6.04
CA SER A 80 -21.60 -1.89 6.93
C SER A 80 -20.22 -1.22 7.05
N LEU A 81 -19.14 -1.91 6.65
CA LEU A 81 -17.78 -1.40 6.72
C LEU A 81 -17.62 -0.24 5.73
N LYS A 82 -17.19 0.91 6.26
CA LYS A 82 -16.91 2.12 5.48
C LYS A 82 -15.63 2.75 5.96
N SER A 83 -14.75 3.07 5.02
CA SER A 83 -13.50 3.80 5.25
C SER A 83 -12.66 3.22 6.39
N VAL A 84 -12.41 1.91 6.35
CA VAL A 84 -11.60 1.21 7.36
C VAL A 84 -10.12 1.39 7.01
N PRO A 85 -9.29 1.97 7.89
CA PRO A 85 -7.85 2.06 7.65
C PRO A 85 -7.22 0.68 7.71
N LEU A 86 -6.58 0.28 6.62
CA LEU A 86 -5.88 -0.99 6.50
C LEU A 86 -4.39 -0.86 6.85
N TRP A 87 -3.76 0.24 6.43
CA TRP A 87 -2.33 0.47 6.65
C TRP A 87 -2.00 1.96 6.55
N SER A 88 -0.99 2.41 7.29
CA SER A 88 -0.38 3.73 7.11
C SER A 88 1.05 3.73 7.63
N GLU A 89 1.96 4.38 6.91
CA GLU A 89 3.35 4.57 7.34
C GLU A 89 3.99 5.78 6.65
N SER A 90 4.97 6.39 7.29
CA SER A 90 5.80 7.43 6.67
C SER A 90 6.66 6.88 5.54
N LEU A 91 6.68 7.57 4.40
CA LEU A 91 7.49 7.24 3.23
C LEU A 91 8.44 8.41 2.91
N LYS A 92 9.75 8.18 3.05
CA LYS A 92 10.78 9.18 2.72
C LYS A 92 10.90 9.36 1.20
N ASN A 93 11.43 10.49 0.77
CA ASN A 93 11.70 10.72 -0.65
C ASN A 93 12.60 9.61 -1.24
N GLY A 94 12.24 9.09 -2.42
CA GLY A 94 12.89 7.97 -3.10
C GLY A 94 12.62 6.60 -2.48
N GLN A 95 11.87 6.51 -1.38
CA GLN A 95 11.58 5.25 -0.73
C GLN A 95 10.43 4.54 -1.44
N LYS A 96 10.63 3.23 -1.67
CA LYS A 96 9.62 2.33 -2.23
C LYS A 96 9.15 1.32 -1.19
N ILE A 97 7.84 1.08 -1.14
CA ILE A 97 7.21 0.03 -0.34
C ILE A 97 6.32 -0.81 -1.25
N ILE A 98 6.25 -2.11 -0.99
CA ILE A 98 5.30 -3.01 -1.65
C ILE A 98 4.38 -3.57 -0.57
N LEU A 99 3.07 -3.38 -0.77
CA LEU A 99 2.03 -3.99 0.04
C LEU A 99 1.45 -5.17 -0.72
N ILE A 100 1.38 -6.34 -0.07
CA ILE A 100 0.63 -7.50 -0.54
C ILE A 100 -0.55 -7.67 0.40
N ILE A 101 -1.75 -7.41 -0.10
CA ILE A 101 -3.01 -7.39 0.64
C ILE A 101 -3.77 -8.65 0.25
N SER A 102 -3.88 -9.58 1.18
CA SER A 102 -4.62 -10.83 0.99
C SER A 102 -5.95 -10.74 1.70
N LEU A 103 -7.05 -10.96 0.98
CA LEU A 103 -8.35 -11.23 1.60
C LEU A 103 -8.41 -12.71 1.94
N ILE A 104 -8.71 -13.02 3.20
CA ILE A 104 -8.67 -14.37 3.73
C ILE A 104 -10.00 -14.69 4.42
N ASP A 105 -10.48 -15.91 4.18
CA ASP A 105 -11.55 -16.53 4.92
C ASP A 105 -10.98 -17.32 6.11
N GLN A 106 -11.46 -17.01 7.31
CA GLN A 106 -11.11 -17.69 8.53
C GLN A 106 -12.03 -18.89 8.70
N ASP A 107 -11.47 -20.11 8.68
CA ASP A 107 -12.26 -21.30 8.91
C ASP A 107 -12.75 -21.33 10.37
N ALA A 108 -14.05 -21.62 10.55
CA ALA A 108 -14.67 -21.74 11.86
C ALA A 108 -14.09 -22.91 12.70
N LYS A 109 -13.41 -23.87 12.07
CA LYS A 109 -12.78 -25.02 12.75
C LYS A 109 -11.31 -24.71 13.12
N PRO A 110 -10.93 -24.74 14.41
CA PRO A 110 -9.58 -24.37 14.88
C PRO A 110 -8.40 -25.15 14.30
N MET A 111 -8.63 -26.27 13.60
CA MET A 111 -7.58 -27.11 13.03
C MET A 111 -7.45 -26.99 11.51
N ASN A 112 -8.33 -26.23 10.87
CA ASN A 112 -8.24 -25.96 9.45
C ASN A 112 -7.46 -24.66 9.22
N PRO A 113 -6.55 -24.62 8.23
CA PRO A 113 -5.85 -23.40 7.89
C PRO A 113 -6.81 -22.39 7.25
N ASP A 114 -6.54 -21.11 7.46
CA ASP A 114 -7.27 -20.02 6.81
C ASP A 114 -7.03 -20.03 5.28
N ASP A 115 -8.06 -19.66 4.51
CA ASP A 115 -8.07 -19.82 3.06
C ASP A 115 -8.00 -18.48 2.31
N VAL A 116 -7.01 -18.33 1.42
CA VAL A 116 -6.85 -17.11 0.64
C VAL A 116 -7.91 -17.02 -0.47
N ILE A 117 -8.73 -15.97 -0.41
CA ILE A 117 -9.73 -15.65 -1.43
C ILE A 117 -9.08 -14.93 -2.62
N GLY A 118 -8.20 -13.96 -2.35
CA GLY A 118 -7.53 -13.21 -3.40
C GLY A 118 -6.47 -12.25 -2.87
N VAL A 119 -5.62 -11.76 -3.79
CA VAL A 119 -4.46 -10.96 -3.46
C VAL A 119 -4.38 -9.71 -4.34
N ILE A 120 -4.16 -8.57 -3.71
CA ILE A 120 -3.91 -7.29 -4.35
C ILE A 120 -2.49 -6.86 -4.00
N ARG A 121 -1.73 -6.40 -5.00
CA ARG A 121 -0.38 -5.91 -4.83
C ARG A 121 -0.31 -4.43 -5.18
N VAL A 122 0.21 -3.63 -4.26
CA VAL A 122 0.35 -2.18 -4.39
C VAL A 122 1.80 -1.80 -4.21
N GLU A 123 2.39 -1.18 -5.22
CA GLU A 123 3.71 -0.57 -5.09
C GLU A 123 3.54 0.93 -4.86
N LEU A 124 4.14 1.41 -3.77
CA LEU A 124 4.13 2.80 -3.37
C LEU A 124 5.53 3.38 -3.53
N HIS A 125 5.64 4.55 -4.16
CA HIS A 125 6.89 5.27 -4.30
C HIS A 125 6.66 6.75 -3.99
N ASN A 126 7.47 7.33 -3.12
CA ASN A 126 7.48 8.77 -2.91
C ASN A 126 8.53 9.40 -3.83
N GLU A 127 8.08 10.07 -4.88
CA GLU A 127 8.95 10.86 -5.76
C GLU A 127 8.77 12.34 -5.46
N HIS A 128 9.74 12.94 -4.77
CA HIS A 128 9.78 14.37 -4.45
C HIS A 128 8.51 14.87 -3.74
N GLY A 129 7.99 14.09 -2.78
CA GLY A 129 6.77 14.41 -2.06
C GLY A 129 5.49 14.00 -2.80
N HIS A 130 5.57 13.40 -3.99
CA HIS A 130 4.42 12.88 -4.72
C HIS A 130 4.33 11.36 -4.56
N LEU A 131 3.20 10.88 -4.06
CA LEU A 131 2.93 9.44 -3.99
C LEU A 131 2.57 8.92 -5.38
N GLN A 132 3.36 7.99 -5.88
CA GLN A 132 3.01 7.15 -7.02
C GLN A 132 2.55 5.79 -6.52
N ALA A 133 1.44 5.32 -7.07
CA ALA A 133 0.86 4.02 -6.74
C ALA A 133 0.70 3.17 -8.00
N ARG A 134 1.15 1.92 -7.93
CA ARG A 134 0.95 0.92 -8.96
C ARG A 134 0.26 -0.31 -8.36
N TRP A 135 -0.97 -0.54 -8.80
CA TRP A 135 -1.84 -1.62 -8.36
C TRP A 135 -1.75 -2.80 -9.32
N SER A 136 -1.91 -4.01 -8.82
CA SER A 136 -1.96 -5.23 -9.64
C SER A 136 -2.63 -6.36 -8.88
N MET A 137 -3.11 -7.36 -9.60
CA MET A 137 -3.58 -8.62 -9.04
C MET A 137 -2.64 -9.73 -9.53
N PRO A 138 -1.73 -10.25 -8.69
CA PRO A 138 -0.66 -11.14 -9.13
C PRO A 138 -1.10 -12.40 -9.89
N ASN A 139 -2.34 -12.86 -9.66
CA ASN A 139 -2.90 -14.07 -10.28
C ASN A 139 -3.85 -13.77 -11.45
N GLN A 140 -3.96 -12.52 -11.90
CA GLN A 140 -4.79 -12.14 -13.04
C GLN A 140 -3.93 -11.71 -14.24
N LYS A 141 -4.49 -11.87 -15.44
CA LYS A 141 -3.82 -11.50 -16.71
C LYS A 141 -3.73 -10.00 -16.92
N GLU A 142 -4.50 -9.22 -16.15
CA GLU A 142 -4.53 -7.77 -16.28
C GLU A 142 -3.21 -7.16 -15.82
N GLY A 143 -2.72 -6.19 -16.60
CA GLY A 143 -1.51 -5.45 -16.28
C GLY A 143 -1.71 -4.53 -15.07
N PRO A 144 -0.61 -4.01 -14.50
CA PRO A 144 -0.71 -3.10 -13.38
C PRO A 144 -1.42 -1.78 -13.75
N ILE A 145 -2.27 -1.28 -12.86
CA ILE A 145 -2.95 0.00 -12.98
C ILE A 145 -2.14 1.05 -12.22
N VAL A 146 -1.74 2.13 -12.90
CA VAL A 146 -1.12 3.29 -12.25
C VAL A 146 -2.21 4.28 -11.89
N SER A 147 -2.27 4.71 -10.64
CA SER A 147 -3.30 5.65 -10.19
C SER A 147 -2.73 6.77 -9.33
N SER A 148 -3.45 7.89 -9.29
CA SER A 148 -3.16 9.00 -8.39
C SER A 148 -3.74 8.77 -7.00
N THR A 149 -3.24 9.54 -6.03
CA THR A 149 -3.85 9.65 -4.69
C THR A 149 -5.32 10.03 -4.77
N GLY A 150 -6.11 9.55 -3.81
CA GLY A 150 -7.56 9.76 -3.71
C GLY A 150 -8.41 8.97 -4.70
N SER A 151 -7.80 8.23 -5.63
CA SER A 151 -8.57 7.36 -6.55
C SER A 151 -9.02 6.09 -5.85
N VAL A 152 -10.30 5.74 -6.01
CA VAL A 152 -10.83 4.44 -5.57
C VAL A 152 -10.55 3.41 -6.66
N GLN A 153 -9.91 2.31 -6.28
CA GLN A 153 -9.61 1.16 -7.11
C GLN A 153 -10.57 0.02 -6.76
N LYS A 154 -11.17 -0.57 -7.78
CA LYS A 154 -12.07 -1.73 -7.64
C LYS A 154 -11.31 -3.00 -7.99
N PHE A 155 -11.45 -4.02 -7.16
CA PHE A 155 -10.92 -5.36 -7.38
C PHE A 155 -12.02 -6.40 -7.18
N GLU A 156 -11.98 -7.45 -8.00
CA GLU A 156 -12.85 -8.62 -7.84
C GLU A 156 -11.98 -9.81 -7.43
N LEU A 157 -12.09 -10.20 -6.16
CA LEU A 157 -11.33 -11.27 -5.53
C LEU A 157 -12.20 -12.51 -5.45
N SER A 158 -11.75 -13.63 -6.00
CA SER A 158 -12.56 -14.85 -6.03
C SER A 158 -11.72 -16.10 -5.85
N ASN A 159 -12.24 -17.01 -5.03
CA ASN A 159 -11.79 -18.39 -4.95
C ASN A 159 -13.01 -19.29 -5.14
N ASN A 160 -12.89 -20.31 -6.00
CA ASN A 160 -14.03 -21.15 -6.38
C ASN A 160 -14.70 -21.87 -5.20
N ALA A 161 -13.98 -22.07 -4.09
CA ALA A 161 -14.51 -22.67 -2.87
C ALA A 161 -15.00 -21.64 -1.83
N TYR A 162 -14.37 -20.47 -1.76
CA TYR A 162 -14.49 -19.53 -0.63
C TYR A 162 -15.07 -18.16 -1.02
N GLY A 163 -15.80 -18.12 -2.14
CA GLY A 163 -16.61 -16.97 -2.53
C GLY A 163 -15.94 -15.98 -3.48
N HIS A 164 -16.73 -14.97 -3.86
CA HIS A 164 -16.38 -13.91 -4.79
C HIS A 164 -16.79 -12.57 -4.20
N TYR A 165 -15.83 -11.67 -4.11
CA TYR A 165 -15.91 -10.40 -3.41
C TYR A 165 -15.51 -9.25 -4.32
N GLU A 166 -16.25 -8.15 -4.23
CA GLU A 166 -15.83 -6.84 -4.69
C GLU A 166 -15.15 -6.12 -3.53
N VAL A 167 -13.95 -5.59 -3.77
CA VAL A 167 -13.19 -4.80 -2.80
C VAL A 167 -12.85 -3.45 -3.42
N LEU A 168 -13.22 -2.37 -2.74
CA LEU A 168 -12.89 -0.99 -3.11
C LEU A 168 -11.83 -0.44 -2.15
N LEU A 169 -10.67 -0.06 -2.69
CA LEU A 169 -9.54 0.46 -1.94
C LEU A 169 -9.16 1.86 -2.43
N SER A 170 -8.63 2.69 -1.53
CA SER A 170 -8.07 4.00 -1.88
C SER A 170 -6.75 4.25 -1.15
N LEU A 171 -5.96 5.17 -1.70
CA LEU A 171 -4.74 5.68 -1.08
C LEU A 171 -4.87 7.17 -0.85
N ASP A 172 -4.79 7.57 0.41
CA ASP A 172 -4.68 8.96 0.83
C ASP A 172 -3.21 9.29 1.13
N LYS A 173 -2.86 10.58 1.13
CA LYS A 173 -1.49 11.08 1.29
C LYS A 173 -1.27 11.76 2.63
#